data_AF-A0A496XZW0-F1
#
_entry.id   AF-A0A496XZW0-F1
#
_cell.length_a   1.000
_cell.length_b   1.000
_cell.length_c   1.000
_cell.angle_alpha   90.00
_cell.angle_beta   90.00
_cell.angle_gamma   90.00
#
_symmetry.space_group_name_H-M   'P 1'
#
loop_
_entity.id
_entity.type
_entity.pdbx_description
1 polymer ?
#
loop_
_entity_poly.entity_id
_entity_poly.type
_entity_poly.pdbx_seq_one_letter_code
_entity_poly.pdbx_strand_id
1 'polypeptide(L)'
;MSMIDYVQARKLLDDAIIAAEAFLLQNVKLPMQQDIRNCCKIVFSSNTQAYREVLLGCTVARILDKSINIRQPYIDQGPNAFSGRTLDEKVVNPFLHDKRIPSTRGPYLSVFRRSVQFDLSIREGLRDKLGYDAFLKVIGYLEVISDDLELENFLQYLLYNFVEIREAAHIQLYKPQRLSFEQFDTLISGLLATPSGGRLPVFLVVAAFRKVKTFFGLHDWSIAWQEINAADTASG
;
A
#
# COMPACT_ATOMS: atom_id res chain seq x y z
N MET A 1 5.34 29.37 11.53
CA MET A 1 4.62 28.08 11.63
C MET A 1 4.32 27.67 10.20
N SER A 2 5.00 26.63 9.69
CA SER A 2 4.80 26.22 8.30
C SER A 2 3.43 25.55 8.17
N MET A 3 2.53 26.20 7.43
CA MET A 3 1.22 25.64 7.12
C MET A 3 1.32 25.07 5.71
N ILE A 4 1.29 23.74 5.61
CA ILE A 4 1.28 23.06 4.31
C ILE A 4 0.01 23.46 3.54
N ASP A 5 0.18 23.97 2.32
CA ASP A 5 -0.92 24.16 1.39
C ASP A 5 -1.36 22.79 0.85
N TYR A 6 -2.50 22.30 1.35
CA TYR A 6 -3.04 21.00 0.98
C TYR A 6 -3.54 20.93 -0.48
N VAL A 7 -3.92 22.05 -1.08
CA VAL A 7 -4.33 22.11 -2.49
C VAL A 7 -3.08 21.95 -3.37
N GLN A 8 -2.01 22.68 -3.03
CA GLN A 8 -0.73 22.54 -3.71
C GLN A 8 -0.13 21.14 -3.52
N ALA A 9 -0.21 20.57 -2.31
CA ALA A 9 0.21 19.20 -2.02
C ALA A 9 -0.52 18.17 -2.89
N ARG A 10 -1.84 18.33 -3.04
CA ARG A 10 -2.64 17.44 -3.90
C ARG A 10 -2.24 17.57 -5.36
N LYS A 11 -2.09 18.80 -5.85
CA LYS A 11 -1.66 19.07 -7.23
C LYS A 11 -0.27 18.45 -7.52
N LEU A 12 0.68 18.61 -6.60
CA LEU A 12 2.02 18.01 -6.73
C LEU A 12 1.96 16.50 -6.93
N LEU A 13 1.12 15.79 -6.17
CA LEU A 13 0.94 14.35 -6.32
C LEU A 13 0.26 13.97 -7.64
N ASP A 14 -0.77 14.71 -8.04
CA ASP A 14 -1.50 14.48 -9.28
C ASP A 14 -0.62 14.72 -10.52
N ASP A 15 0.27 15.71 -10.49
CA ASP A 15 1.23 15.98 -11.56
C ASP A 15 2.34 14.90 -11.58
N ALA A 16 2.90 14.55 -10.42
CA ALA A 16 4.00 13.59 -10.31
C ALA A 16 3.60 12.15 -10.66
N ILE A 17 2.36 11.75 -10.41
CA ILE A 17 1.91 10.37 -10.75
C ILE A 17 1.80 10.15 -12.25
N ILE A 18 1.47 11.19 -13.04
CA ILE A 18 1.43 11.08 -14.50
C ILE A 18 2.81 10.71 -15.05
N ALA A 19 3.86 11.33 -14.51
CA ALA A 19 5.24 11.00 -14.87
C ALA A 19 5.60 9.57 -14.43
N ALA A 20 5.27 9.18 -13.20
CA ALA A 20 5.51 7.83 -12.69
C ALA A 20 4.86 6.73 -13.53
N GLU A 21 3.60 6.93 -13.95
CA GLU A 21 2.87 6.01 -14.83
C GLU A 21 3.52 5.94 -16.22
N ALA A 22 3.93 7.07 -16.79
CA ALA A 22 4.64 7.10 -18.07
C ALA A 22 5.98 6.33 -18.01
N PHE A 23 6.74 6.48 -16.92
CA PHE A 23 7.98 5.72 -16.72
C PHE A 23 7.73 4.22 -16.61
N LEU A 24 6.68 3.80 -15.90
CA LEU A 24 6.32 2.39 -15.81
C LEU A 24 5.92 1.82 -17.17
N LEU A 25 5.10 2.53 -17.95
CA LEU A 25 4.69 2.12 -19.30
C LEU A 25 5.88 1.97 -20.25
N GLN A 26 6.87 2.84 -20.12
CA GLN A 26 8.10 2.79 -20.94
C GLN A 26 9.16 1.85 -20.35
N ASN A 27 8.90 1.20 -19.21
CA ASN A 27 9.83 0.37 -18.47
C ASN A 27 11.15 1.10 -18.15
N VAL A 28 11.06 2.41 -17.90
CA VAL A 28 12.19 3.27 -17.57
C VAL A 28 12.51 3.11 -16.10
N LYS A 29 13.72 2.65 -15.80
CA LYS A 29 14.23 2.62 -14.43
C LYS A 29 14.70 4.00 -14.03
N LEU A 30 13.97 4.63 -13.11
CA LEU A 30 14.38 5.90 -12.53
C LEU A 30 15.73 5.77 -11.79
N PRO A 31 16.67 6.71 -11.98
CA PRO A 31 17.94 6.71 -11.28
C PRO A 31 17.73 6.99 -9.79
N MET A 32 18.35 6.18 -8.94
CA MET A 32 18.29 6.31 -7.49
C MET A 32 19.51 5.61 -6.88
N GLN A 33 20.10 6.21 -5.84
CA GLN A 33 21.25 5.63 -5.13
C GLN A 33 20.90 4.19 -4.67
N GLN A 34 21.83 3.25 -4.87
CA GLN A 34 21.55 1.82 -4.67
C GLN A 34 21.08 1.50 -3.25
N ASP A 35 21.67 2.15 -2.24
CA ASP A 35 21.30 1.95 -0.84
C ASP A 35 19.89 2.45 -0.53
N ILE A 36 19.52 3.61 -1.07
CA ILE A 36 18.17 4.17 -0.95
C ILE A 36 17.16 3.31 -1.69
N ARG A 37 17.50 2.83 -2.89
CA ARG A 37 16.68 1.88 -3.65
C ARG A 37 16.41 0.61 -2.84
N ASN A 38 17.42 0.05 -2.18
CA ASN A 38 17.29 -1.14 -1.34
C ASN A 38 16.40 -0.87 -0.12
N CYS A 39 16.55 0.29 0.54
CA CYS A 39 15.69 0.67 1.66
C CYS A 39 14.24 0.87 1.22
N CYS A 40 13.99 1.53 0.09
CA CYS A 40 12.65 1.65 -0.47
C CYS A 40 12.04 0.28 -0.80
N LYS A 41 12.79 -0.66 -1.39
CA LYS A 41 12.29 -2.04 -1.60
C LYS A 41 11.87 -2.73 -0.29
N ILE A 42 12.62 -2.51 0.79
CA ILE A 42 12.25 -3.03 2.12
C ILE A 42 10.96 -2.37 2.62
N VAL A 43 10.85 -1.04 2.53
CA VAL A 43 9.66 -0.29 2.95
C VAL A 43 8.42 -0.71 2.15
N PHE A 44 8.55 -0.93 0.84
CA PHE A 44 7.43 -1.32 -0.02
C PHE A 44 7.04 -2.79 0.11
N SER A 45 7.97 -3.67 0.48
CA SER A 45 7.68 -5.08 0.77
C SER A 45 7.24 -5.35 2.21
N SER A 46 7.32 -4.34 3.08
CA SER A 46 6.84 -4.43 4.46
C SER A 46 5.33 -4.64 4.54
N ASN A 47 4.91 -5.52 5.46
CA ASN A 47 3.50 -5.67 5.86
C ASN A 47 2.94 -4.41 6.55
N THR A 48 3.83 -3.53 7.00
CA THR A 48 3.52 -2.28 7.71
C THR A 48 3.34 -1.15 6.70
N GLN A 49 2.16 -1.12 6.07
CA GLN A 49 1.85 -0.21 4.97
C GLN A 49 2.01 1.28 5.31
N ALA A 50 1.78 1.63 6.58
CA ALA A 50 1.95 3.00 7.07
C ALA A 50 3.35 3.57 6.78
N TYR A 51 4.42 2.75 6.69
CA TYR A 51 5.77 3.26 6.41
C TYR A 51 5.88 3.95 5.05
N ARG A 52 5.31 3.37 3.99
CA ARG A 52 5.34 3.98 2.65
C ARG A 52 4.39 5.18 2.53
N GLU A 53 3.24 5.14 3.21
CA GLU A 53 2.27 6.25 3.22
C GLU A 53 2.82 7.48 3.93
N VAL A 54 3.40 7.27 5.13
CA VAL A 54 4.08 8.33 5.88
C VAL A 54 5.25 8.88 5.07
N LEU A 55 6.04 8.03 4.43
CA LEU A 55 7.15 8.46 3.59
C LEU A 55 6.69 9.37 2.43
N LEU A 56 5.54 9.05 1.80
CA LEU A 56 4.94 9.90 0.78
C LEU A 56 4.54 11.27 1.34
N GLY A 57 3.87 11.30 2.50
CA GLY A 57 3.53 12.54 3.19
C GLY A 57 4.75 13.38 3.56
N CYS A 58 5.80 12.76 4.12
CA CYS A 58 7.05 13.45 4.45
C CYS A 58 7.74 14.02 3.20
N THR A 59 7.74 13.29 2.09
CA THR A 59 8.31 13.75 0.81
C THR A 59 7.58 15.00 0.31
N VAL A 60 6.24 14.98 0.30
CA VAL A 60 5.42 16.13 -0.10
C VAL A 60 5.66 17.32 0.82
N ALA A 61 5.66 17.11 2.14
CA ALA A 61 5.94 18.18 3.10
C ALA A 61 7.32 18.81 2.85
N ARG A 62 8.34 17.99 2.60
CA ARG A 62 9.72 18.44 2.32
C ARG A 62 9.82 19.27 1.04
N ILE A 63 9.12 18.88 -0.02
CA ILE A 63 9.10 19.61 -1.30
C ILE A 63 8.44 20.98 -1.14
N LEU A 64 7.31 21.03 -0.44
CA LEU A 64 6.57 22.29 -0.27
C LEU A 64 7.28 23.27 0.68
N ASP A 65 7.93 22.76 1.72
CA ASP A 65 8.69 23.59 2.64
C ASP A 65 9.87 22.83 3.27
N LYS A 66 11.08 23.15 2.80
CA LYS A 66 12.34 22.60 3.31
C LYS A 66 12.71 23.08 4.73
N SER A 67 11.96 24.00 5.33
CA SER A 67 12.14 24.34 6.75
C SER A 67 11.47 23.35 7.68
N ILE A 68 10.52 22.54 7.19
CA ILE A 68 9.81 21.52 7.97
C ILE A 68 10.79 20.42 8.42
N ASN A 69 10.69 20.05 9.69
CA ASN A 69 11.29 18.85 10.23
C ASN A 69 10.35 17.66 9.98
N ILE A 70 10.65 16.89 8.93
CA ILE A 70 9.85 15.74 8.52
C ILE A 70 9.91 14.54 9.48
N ARG A 71 10.72 14.59 10.55
CA ARG A 71 10.69 13.63 11.67
C ARG A 71 9.66 13.98 12.74
N GLN A 72 9.05 15.15 12.67
CA GLN A 72 8.13 15.67 13.67
C GLN A 72 6.71 15.84 13.10
N PRO A 73 5.93 14.74 12.97
CA PRO A 73 4.61 14.75 12.33
C PRO A 73 3.47 15.28 13.22
N TYR A 74 3.77 15.77 14.44
CA TYR A 74 2.81 16.40 15.33
C TYR A 74 3.23 17.84 15.64
N ILE A 75 2.30 18.79 15.47
CA ILE A 75 2.54 20.24 15.56
C ILE A 75 3.10 20.71 16.92
N ASP A 76 2.93 19.94 17.98
CA ASP A 76 3.41 20.21 19.33
C ASP A 76 4.86 19.74 19.57
N GLN A 77 5.48 19.05 18.62
CA GLN A 77 6.83 18.48 18.75
C GLN A 77 7.95 19.49 18.49
N GLY A 78 7.66 20.66 17.93
CA GLY A 78 8.67 21.68 17.66
C GLY A 78 8.21 22.79 16.73
N PRO A 79 9.02 23.87 16.61
CA PRO A 79 8.67 25.05 15.80
C PRO A 79 8.58 24.76 14.30
N ASN A 80 9.29 23.72 13.85
CA ASN A 80 9.34 23.25 12.46
C ASN A 80 8.56 21.95 12.26
N ALA A 81 7.79 21.52 13.26
CA ALA A 81 6.94 20.34 13.13
C ALA A 81 5.78 20.62 12.16
N PHE A 82 5.22 19.56 11.60
CA PHE A 82 4.09 19.65 10.67
C PHE A 82 2.94 18.75 11.11
N SER A 83 1.74 18.99 10.59
CA SER A 83 0.59 18.12 10.86
C SER A 83 0.55 16.97 9.86
N GLY A 84 1.33 15.92 10.12
CA GLY A 84 1.39 14.74 9.24
C GLY A 84 0.03 14.07 9.11
N ARG A 85 -0.73 13.98 10.20
CA ARG A 85 -2.10 13.44 10.21
C ARG A 85 -3.05 14.22 9.29
N THR A 86 -3.04 15.55 9.38
CA THR A 86 -3.92 16.37 8.54
C THR A 86 -3.51 16.26 7.07
N LEU A 87 -2.20 16.23 6.79
CA LEU A 87 -1.70 16.01 5.42
C LEU A 87 -2.16 14.66 4.87
N ASP A 88 -2.10 13.61 5.68
CA ASP A 88 -2.57 12.30 5.26
C ASP A 88 -4.07 12.26 4.99
N GLU A 89 -4.87 12.69 5.96
CA GLU A 89 -6.34 12.66 5.88
C GLU A 89 -6.90 13.53 4.74
N LYS A 90 -6.25 14.66 4.44
CA LYS A 90 -6.71 15.59 3.39
C LYS A 90 -6.12 15.34 2.01
N VAL A 91 -4.94 14.75 1.93
CA VAL A 91 -4.17 14.68 0.68
C VAL A 91 -3.72 13.27 0.36
N VAL A 92 -2.84 12.67 1.18
CA VAL A 92 -2.16 11.42 0.83
C VAL A 92 -3.15 10.26 0.72
N ASN A 93 -3.96 10.03 1.75
CA ASN A 93 -4.89 8.90 1.78
C ASN A 93 -6.00 9.03 0.71
N PRO A 94 -6.66 10.21 0.54
CA PRO A 94 -7.56 10.44 -0.59
C PRO A 94 -6.90 10.23 -1.95
N PHE A 95 -5.67 10.71 -2.15
CA PHE A 95 -4.94 10.52 -3.40
C PHE A 95 -4.69 9.04 -3.71
N LEU A 96 -4.21 8.27 -2.72
CA LEU A 96 -3.97 6.83 -2.91
C LEU A 96 -5.26 6.09 -3.26
N HIS A 97 -6.37 6.42 -2.60
CA HIS A 97 -7.68 5.85 -2.91
C HIS A 97 -8.18 6.22 -4.31
N ASP A 98 -8.10 7.49 -4.68
CA ASP A 98 -8.53 7.98 -6.00
C ASP A 98 -7.77 7.28 -7.14
N LYS A 99 -6.47 7.02 -6.94
CA LYS A 99 -5.60 6.34 -7.90
C LYS A 99 -5.63 4.82 -7.78
N ARG A 100 -6.52 4.27 -6.93
CA ARG A 100 -6.69 2.83 -6.66
C ARG A 100 -5.42 2.13 -6.17
N ILE A 101 -4.53 2.86 -5.52
CA ILE A 101 -3.30 2.30 -4.93
C ILE A 101 -3.66 1.64 -3.58
N PRO A 102 -3.20 0.40 -3.32
CA PRO A 102 -3.43 -0.26 -2.04
C PRO A 102 -2.82 0.52 -0.85
N SER A 103 -3.70 1.02 0.02
CA SER A 103 -3.37 1.78 1.23
C SER A 103 -4.02 1.19 2.48
N THR A 104 -3.51 1.62 3.62
CA THR A 104 -3.99 1.29 4.96
C THR A 104 -5.41 1.82 5.15
N ARG A 105 -6.31 0.97 5.63
CA ARG A 105 -7.69 1.37 6.01
C ARG A 105 -7.78 1.91 7.45
N GLY A 106 -6.71 1.75 8.23
CA GLY A 106 -6.60 2.23 9.61
C GLY A 106 -6.12 3.68 9.68
N PRO A 107 -6.18 4.32 10.86
CA PRO A 107 -5.74 5.70 11.04
C PRO A 107 -4.28 5.93 10.62
N TYR A 108 -3.99 7.13 10.10
CA TYR A 108 -2.62 7.59 9.88
C TYR A 108 -1.79 7.39 11.15
N LEU A 109 -0.56 6.93 10.98
CA LEU A 109 0.34 6.61 12.09
C LEU A 109 -0.16 5.53 13.05
N SER A 110 -1.19 4.73 12.74
CA SER A 110 -1.72 3.72 13.68
C SER A 110 -0.68 2.71 14.20
N VAL A 111 0.36 2.44 13.41
CA VAL A 111 1.52 1.60 13.79
C VAL A 111 2.43 2.32 14.79
N PHE A 112 2.50 3.63 14.66
CA PHE A 112 3.30 4.51 15.48
C PHE A 112 2.48 4.89 16.73
N ARG A 113 3.06 4.79 17.92
CA ARG A 113 2.35 5.19 19.15
C ARG A 113 1.98 6.69 19.06
N ARG A 114 1.05 7.15 19.90
CA ARG A 114 0.61 8.56 19.89
C ARG A 114 1.81 9.51 20.09
N SER A 115 1.85 10.59 19.32
CA SER A 115 2.81 11.70 19.44
C SER A 115 4.29 11.32 19.30
N VAL A 116 4.63 10.33 18.47
CA VAL A 116 6.03 9.92 18.27
C VAL A 116 6.75 10.76 17.21
N GLN A 117 8.06 10.93 17.42
CA GLN A 117 8.99 11.42 16.41
C GLN A 117 9.56 10.22 15.64
N PHE A 118 9.98 10.44 14.39
CA PHE A 118 10.63 9.40 13.58
C PHE A 118 12.11 9.32 13.94
N ASP A 119 12.41 8.64 15.04
CA ASP A 119 13.77 8.38 15.52
C ASP A 119 13.92 6.94 16.04
N LEU A 120 15.11 6.58 16.50
CA LEU A 120 15.39 5.23 16.99
C LEU A 120 14.68 4.89 18.32
N SER A 121 14.14 5.86 19.06
CA SER A 121 13.58 5.64 20.40
C SER A 121 12.36 4.72 20.38
N ILE A 122 11.59 4.73 19.29
CA ILE A 122 10.37 3.91 19.17
C ILE A 122 10.63 2.55 18.52
N ARG A 123 11.83 2.33 17.97
CA ARG A 123 12.18 1.13 17.19
C ARG A 123 11.88 -0.16 17.94
N GLU A 124 12.23 -0.23 19.22
CA GLU A 124 12.06 -1.44 20.03
C GLU A 124 10.59 -1.78 20.30
N GLY A 125 9.70 -0.78 20.26
CA GLY A 125 8.26 -0.96 20.39
C GLY A 125 7.57 -1.46 19.12
N LEU A 126 8.28 -1.55 17.98
CA LEU A 126 7.74 -1.94 16.69
C LEU A 126 8.03 -3.41 16.38
N ARG A 127 7.03 -4.10 15.81
CA ARG A 127 7.16 -5.49 15.35
C ARG A 127 8.07 -5.58 14.13
N ASP A 128 7.89 -4.67 13.17
CA ASP A 128 8.68 -4.62 11.95
C ASP A 128 9.84 -3.62 12.08
N LYS A 129 10.91 -4.09 12.72
CA LYS A 129 12.13 -3.32 12.95
C LYS A 129 12.90 -3.05 11.66
N LEU A 130 12.96 -4.04 10.76
CA LEU A 130 13.69 -3.93 9.50
C LEU A 130 13.03 -2.93 8.56
N GLY A 131 11.69 -2.94 8.45
CA GLY A 131 10.93 -1.92 7.72
C GLY A 131 11.13 -0.52 8.33
N TYR A 132 11.15 -0.42 9.65
CA TYR A 132 11.37 0.86 10.33
C TYR A 132 12.79 1.42 10.14
N ASP A 133 13.82 0.58 10.23
CA ASP A 133 15.21 0.97 10.00
C ASP A 133 15.41 1.47 8.55
N ALA A 134 14.81 0.78 7.58
CA ALA A 134 14.81 1.23 6.20
C ALA A 134 14.06 2.56 6.02
N PHE A 135 12.88 2.71 6.65
CA PHE A 135 12.14 3.96 6.65
C PHE A 135 12.96 5.13 7.22
N LEU A 136 13.64 4.95 8.36
CA LEU A 136 14.47 5.99 8.96
C LEU A 136 15.67 6.38 8.09
N LYS A 137 16.28 5.40 7.38
CA LYS A 137 17.34 5.68 6.40
C LYS A 137 16.84 6.54 5.25
N VAL A 138 15.65 6.25 4.72
CA VAL A 138 15.07 7.04 3.63
C VAL A 138 14.65 8.44 4.10
N ILE A 139 14.09 8.58 5.30
CA ILE A 139 13.83 9.90 5.91
C ILE A 139 15.13 10.69 6.06
N GLY A 140 16.22 10.06 6.54
CA GLY A 140 17.53 10.72 6.66
C GLY A 140 18.09 11.18 5.32
N TYR A 141 17.86 10.43 4.25
CA TYR A 141 18.19 10.84 2.89
C TYR A 141 17.37 12.06 2.44
N LEU A 142 16.06 12.07 2.65
CA LEU A 142 15.18 13.21 2.32
C LEU A 142 15.57 14.51 3.04
N GLU A 143 16.05 14.43 4.28
CA GLU A 143 16.47 15.59 5.06
C GLU A 143 17.68 16.30 4.46
N VAL A 144 18.61 15.56 3.87
CA VAL A 144 19.87 16.11 3.34
C VAL A 144 19.77 16.59 1.90
N ILE A 145 18.72 16.19 1.17
CA ILE A 145 18.46 16.73 -0.16
C ILE A 145 18.12 18.23 -0.04
N SER A 146 18.86 19.03 -0.79
CA SER A 146 18.66 20.48 -0.91
C SER A 146 18.17 20.90 -2.29
N ASP A 147 18.48 20.10 -3.31
CA ASP A 147 18.09 20.32 -4.70
C ASP A 147 16.62 19.94 -4.93
N ASP A 148 15.85 20.84 -5.56
CA ASP A 148 14.43 20.62 -5.83
C ASP A 148 14.21 19.51 -6.86
N LEU A 149 15.07 19.45 -7.88
CA LEU A 149 14.97 18.43 -8.91
C LEU A 149 15.26 17.03 -8.33
N GLU A 150 16.21 16.89 -7.41
CA GLU A 150 16.45 15.63 -6.69
C GLU A 150 15.25 15.21 -5.83
N LEU A 151 14.57 16.13 -5.14
CA LEU A 151 13.35 15.83 -4.39
C LEU A 151 12.20 15.40 -5.32
N GLU A 152 12.02 16.08 -6.45
CA GLU A 152 11.02 15.73 -7.46
C GLU A 152 11.30 14.36 -8.07
N ASN A 153 12.56 14.07 -8.41
CA ASN A 153 12.99 12.75 -8.89
C ASN A 153 12.72 11.65 -7.84
N PHE A 154 12.96 11.95 -6.56
CA PHE A 154 12.65 11.03 -5.47
C PHE A 154 11.14 10.79 -5.34
N LEU A 155 10.32 11.84 -5.43
CA LEU A 155 8.86 11.72 -5.42
C LEU A 155 8.36 10.86 -6.58
N GLN A 156 8.86 11.10 -7.79
CA GLN A 156 8.54 10.29 -8.97
C GLN A 156 8.96 8.83 -8.79
N TYR A 157 10.15 8.58 -8.23
CA TYR A 157 10.61 7.24 -7.88
C TYR A 157 9.69 6.57 -6.86
N LEU A 158 9.27 7.31 -5.82
CA LEU A 158 8.37 6.78 -4.80
C LEU A 158 7.01 6.41 -5.38
N LEU A 159 6.43 7.29 -6.20
CA LEU A 159 5.16 7.06 -6.90
C LEU A 159 5.27 5.91 -7.90
N TYR A 160 6.39 5.76 -8.61
CA TYR A 160 6.64 4.61 -9.47
C TYR A 160 6.47 3.28 -8.71
N ASN A 161 7.05 3.17 -7.50
CA ASN A 161 6.90 1.97 -6.67
C ASN A 161 5.44 1.77 -6.20
N PHE A 162 4.69 2.84 -5.95
CA PHE A 162 3.26 2.75 -5.61
C PHE A 162 2.42 2.26 -6.80
N VAL A 163 2.73 2.72 -8.01
CA VAL A 163 2.08 2.24 -9.24
C VAL A 163 2.42 0.76 -9.47
N GLU A 164 3.66 0.32 -9.25
CA GLU A 164 4.01 -1.11 -9.32
C GLU A 164 3.17 -1.96 -8.37
N ILE A 165 2.96 -1.51 -7.11
CA ILE A 165 2.07 -2.21 -6.17
C ILE A 165 0.63 -2.22 -6.68
N ARG A 166 0.14 -1.11 -7.25
CA ARG A 166 -1.21 -1.04 -7.82
C ARG A 166 -1.39 -2.06 -8.95
N GLU A 167 -0.45 -2.11 -9.90
CA GLU A 167 -0.52 -3.06 -11.02
C GLU A 167 -0.40 -4.51 -10.54
N ALA A 168 0.47 -4.79 -9.56
CA ALA A 168 0.59 -6.12 -8.96
C ALA A 168 -0.68 -6.54 -8.19
N ALA A 169 -1.36 -5.59 -7.54
CA ALA A 169 -2.63 -5.84 -6.84
C ALA A 169 -3.81 -6.00 -7.80
N HIS A 170 -3.76 -5.37 -8.98
CA HIS A 170 -4.69 -5.59 -10.07
C HIS A 170 -4.35 -6.90 -10.80
N ILE A 171 -4.62 -8.04 -10.15
CA ILE A 171 -4.63 -9.33 -10.82
C ILE A 171 -5.71 -9.26 -11.91
N GLN A 172 -5.31 -9.18 -13.18
CA GLN A 172 -6.21 -9.48 -14.28
C GLN A 172 -6.63 -10.94 -14.11
N LEU A 173 -7.84 -11.16 -13.58
CA LEU A 173 -8.46 -12.47 -13.63
C LEU A 173 -8.65 -12.82 -15.10
N TYR A 174 -7.74 -13.63 -15.64
CA TYR A 174 -7.91 -14.22 -16.95
C TYR A 174 -9.23 -14.99 -16.90
N LYS A 175 -10.25 -14.51 -17.62
CA LYS A 175 -11.45 -15.29 -17.83
C LYS A 175 -11.02 -16.44 -18.74
N PRO A 176 -10.94 -17.69 -18.25
CA PRO A 176 -10.65 -18.78 -19.17
C PRO A 176 -11.69 -18.75 -20.28
N GLN A 177 -11.25 -18.85 -21.53
CA GLN A 177 -12.15 -19.27 -22.62
C GLN A 177 -12.83 -20.57 -22.18
N ARG A 178 -14.04 -20.84 -22.72
CA ARG A 178 -14.86 -22.02 -22.37
C ARG A 178 -13.96 -23.23 -22.10
N LEU A 179 -13.83 -23.59 -20.83
CA LEU A 179 -13.06 -24.76 -20.43
C LEU A 179 -13.81 -26.01 -20.91
N SER A 180 -13.07 -26.99 -21.41
CA SER A 180 -13.63 -28.32 -21.63
C SER A 180 -14.04 -28.95 -20.30
N PHE A 181 -14.86 -29.99 -20.35
CA PHE A 181 -15.25 -30.72 -19.16
C PHE A 181 -14.04 -31.30 -18.40
N GLU A 182 -13.05 -31.83 -19.13
CA GLU A 182 -11.80 -32.36 -18.58
C GLU A 182 -10.95 -31.27 -17.89
N GLN A 183 -10.95 -30.06 -18.44
CA GLN A 183 -10.27 -28.91 -17.83
C GLN A 183 -10.98 -28.44 -16.55
N PHE A 184 -12.33 -28.50 -16.51
CA PHE A 184 -13.08 -28.26 -15.29
C PHE A 184 -12.76 -29.30 -14.22
N ASP A 185 -12.68 -30.57 -14.59
CA ASP A 185 -12.35 -31.65 -13.65
C ASP A 185 -10.95 -31.48 -13.07
N THR A 186 -9.97 -31.16 -13.91
CA THR A 186 -8.59 -30.86 -13.49
C THR A 186 -8.55 -29.65 -12.54
N LEU A 187 -9.26 -28.57 -12.89
CA LEU A 187 -9.31 -27.35 -12.08
C LEU A 187 -9.95 -27.59 -10.71
N ILE A 188 -11.12 -28.23 -10.67
CA ILE A 188 -11.83 -28.52 -9.42
C ILE A 188 -11.01 -29.46 -8.56
N SER A 189 -10.45 -30.52 -9.15
CA SER A 189 -9.59 -31.47 -8.43
C SER A 189 -8.35 -30.79 -7.85
N GLY A 190 -7.68 -29.92 -8.61
CA GLY A 190 -6.54 -29.14 -8.12
C GLY A 190 -6.88 -28.19 -6.98
N LEU A 191 -8.04 -27.50 -7.08
CA LEU A 191 -8.54 -26.63 -6.02
C LEU A 191 -8.86 -27.41 -4.74
N LEU A 192 -9.47 -28.60 -4.86
CA LEU A 192 -9.80 -29.45 -3.72
C LEU A 192 -8.56 -30.10 -3.08
N ALA A 193 -7.51 -30.36 -3.87
CA ALA A 193 -6.24 -30.89 -3.38
C ALA A 193 -5.36 -29.84 -2.68
N THR A 194 -5.67 -28.55 -2.83
CA THR A 194 -4.88 -27.46 -2.25
C THR A 194 -5.26 -27.22 -0.78
N PRO A 195 -4.32 -27.32 0.17
CA PRO A 195 -4.58 -27.01 1.58
C PRO A 195 -5.15 -25.59 1.75
N SER A 196 -6.28 -25.46 2.44
CA SER A 196 -7.01 -24.18 2.53
C SER A 196 -7.84 -23.98 3.80
N GLY A 197 -7.75 -24.87 4.79
CA GLY A 197 -8.58 -24.83 5.99
C GLY A 197 -10.06 -25.07 5.67
N GLY A 198 -10.35 -25.84 4.62
CA GLY A 198 -11.70 -26.06 4.08
C GLY A 198 -12.29 -24.88 3.27
N ARG A 199 -11.56 -23.78 3.06
CA ARG A 199 -12.07 -22.59 2.36
C ARG A 199 -12.35 -22.83 0.87
N LEU A 200 -11.46 -23.53 0.17
CA LEU A 200 -11.65 -23.79 -1.26
C LEU A 200 -12.89 -24.66 -1.56
N PRO A 201 -13.16 -25.76 -0.83
CA PRO A 201 -14.42 -26.48 -0.94
C PRO A 201 -15.66 -25.59 -0.71
N VAL A 202 -15.66 -24.74 0.32
CA VAL A 202 -16.79 -23.83 0.60
C VAL A 202 -17.02 -22.87 -0.55
N PHE A 203 -15.95 -22.26 -1.08
CA PHE A 203 -16.05 -21.34 -2.20
C PHE A 203 -16.59 -22.03 -3.46
N LEU A 204 -16.17 -23.27 -3.74
CA LEU A 204 -16.69 -24.05 -4.86
C LEU A 204 -18.20 -24.30 -4.72
N VAL A 205 -18.65 -24.74 -3.54
CA VAL A 205 -20.07 -25.00 -3.27
C VAL A 205 -20.91 -23.73 -3.35
N VAL A 206 -20.45 -22.64 -2.73
CA VAL A 206 -21.14 -21.34 -2.77
C VAL A 206 -21.20 -20.79 -4.20
N ALA A 207 -20.12 -20.92 -4.97
CA ALA A 207 -20.09 -20.51 -6.37
C ALA A 207 -21.06 -21.35 -7.22
N ALA A 208 -21.11 -22.66 -7.02
CA ALA A 208 -22.04 -23.56 -7.70
C ALA A 208 -23.49 -23.17 -7.39
N PHE A 209 -23.87 -23.01 -6.12
CA PHE A 209 -25.22 -22.60 -5.76
C PHE A 209 -25.59 -21.23 -6.29
N ARG A 210 -24.66 -20.26 -6.28
CA ARG A 210 -24.89 -18.95 -6.90
C ARG A 210 -25.15 -19.07 -8.39
N LYS A 211 -24.41 -19.94 -9.09
CA LYS A 211 -24.63 -20.20 -10.52
C LYS A 211 -25.96 -20.89 -10.79
N VAL A 212 -26.35 -21.89 -9.99
CA VAL A 212 -27.68 -22.53 -10.07
C VAL A 212 -28.78 -21.49 -9.85
N LYS A 213 -28.67 -20.66 -8.80
CA LYS A 213 -29.60 -19.56 -8.53
C LYS A 213 -29.75 -18.63 -9.74
N THR A 214 -28.63 -18.18 -10.33
CA THR A 214 -28.66 -17.31 -11.51
C THR A 214 -29.25 -18.02 -12.73
N PHE A 215 -28.88 -19.28 -12.98
CA PHE A 215 -29.29 -20.01 -14.17
C PHE A 215 -30.80 -20.32 -14.18
N PHE A 216 -31.36 -20.68 -13.03
CA PHE A 216 -32.78 -21.01 -12.89
C PHE A 216 -33.66 -19.84 -12.45
N GLY A 217 -33.09 -18.63 -12.27
CA GLY A 217 -33.87 -17.44 -11.87
C GLY A 217 -34.49 -17.55 -10.47
N LEU A 218 -33.81 -18.19 -9.52
CA LEU A 218 -34.34 -18.44 -8.17
C LEU A 218 -34.19 -17.22 -7.27
N HIS A 219 -34.91 -16.13 -7.57
CA HIS A 219 -34.73 -14.81 -6.94
C HIS A 219 -34.84 -14.84 -5.40
N ASP A 220 -35.80 -15.60 -4.86
CA ASP A 220 -36.09 -15.68 -3.42
C ASP A 220 -35.16 -16.62 -2.64
N TRP A 221 -34.28 -17.37 -3.33
CA TRP A 221 -33.37 -18.27 -2.63
C TRP A 221 -32.18 -17.51 -2.04
N SER A 222 -32.10 -17.43 -0.71
CA SER A 222 -30.93 -16.90 -0.02
C SER A 222 -29.87 -17.99 0.19
N ILE A 223 -28.63 -17.72 -0.23
CA ILE A 223 -27.48 -18.61 -0.01
C ILE A 223 -26.67 -18.03 1.15
N ALA A 224 -26.95 -18.53 2.35
CA ALA A 224 -26.16 -18.24 3.55
C ALA A 224 -25.00 -19.23 3.69
N TRP A 225 -23.85 -18.76 4.13
CA TRP A 225 -22.68 -19.59 4.43
C TRP A 225 -21.86 -18.92 5.54
N GLN A 226 -21.06 -19.70 6.25
CA GLN A 226 -20.18 -19.22 7.32
C GLN A 226 -18.73 -19.40 6.90
N GLU A 227 -17.87 -18.45 7.27
CA GLU A 227 -16.44 -18.62 7.08
C GLU A 227 -15.91 -19.76 7.95
N ILE A 228 -15.26 -20.72 7.31
CA ILE A 228 -14.63 -21.84 8.00
C ILE A 228 -13.21 -21.43 8.42
N ASN A 229 -12.92 -21.63 9.70
CA ASN A 229 -11.59 -21.52 10.32
C ASN A 229 -11.18 -22.88 10.95
N ALA A 230 -11.41 -23.97 10.23
CA ALA A 230 -10.95 -25.29 10.64
C ALA A 230 -9.50 -25.49 10.19
N ALA A 231 -8.63 -25.95 11.09
CA ALA A 231 -7.28 -26.36 10.71
C ALA A 231 -7.35 -27.63 9.85
N ASP A 232 -6.53 -27.72 8.80
CA ASP A 232 -6.50 -28.87 7.86
C ASP A 232 -5.95 -30.17 8.49
N THR A 233 -5.86 -30.27 9.82
CA THR A 233 -5.46 -31.50 10.51
C THR A 233 -6.05 -31.53 11.91
N ALA A 234 -6.89 -32.54 12.19
CA ALA A 234 -7.03 -33.07 13.54
C ALA A 234 -5.96 -34.16 13.67
N SER A 235 -4.97 -33.93 14.53
CA SER A 235 -4.03 -34.96 14.97
C SER A 235 -4.82 -36.05 15.70
N GLY A 236 -4.94 -37.21 15.06
CA GLY A 236 -5.31 -38.48 15.65
C GLY A 236 -4.23 -39.50 15.33
#